data_AF-A0AAV6AZY6-F1
#
_entry.id   AF-A0AAV6AZY6-F1
#
_cell.length_a   1.000
_cell.length_b   1.000
_cell.length_c   1.000
_cell.angle_alpha   90.00
_cell.angle_beta   90.00
_cell.angle_gamma   90.00
#
_symmetry.space_group_name_H-M   'P 1'
#
loop_
_entity.id
_entity.type
_entity.pdbx_description
1 polymer ?
#
loop_
_entity_poly.entity_id
_entity_poly.type
_entity_poly.pdbx_seq_one_letter_code
_entity_poly.pdbx_strand_id
1 'polypeptide(L)'
;MSTDTDTSQKRILHWTLAIAAILLFFSTLATVGVVWWMRKSSVTEANTAGATAPNSAMANWSRATFTSGAADGVHQTSAKSWSVKGGRAFVNVRRKDDESLELRFVYPFDGDLLPSETITLVRTRWGANEVAKWAGELNITPEQMASLKAVSPATDIPVSAPDKERMRSLFEDYLATQDAATEKALVEAVTEIDQNYYERTRERIDGIAEKVKAIFDPDQLAALSERFGSRNR
;
A
#
# COMPACT_ATOMS: atom_id res chain seq x y z
N MET A 1 -13.14 51.70 -57.45
CA MET A 1 -12.37 50.47 -57.75
C MET A 1 -11.41 50.20 -56.59
N SER A 2 -11.79 49.34 -55.65
CA SER A 2 -10.91 48.60 -54.73
C SER A 2 -11.79 47.84 -53.71
N THR A 3 -12.40 46.73 -54.15
CA THR A 3 -13.24 45.88 -53.28
C THR A 3 -12.88 44.38 -53.37
N ASP A 4 -11.90 43.99 -54.19
CA ASP A 4 -11.60 42.57 -54.43
C ASP A 4 -10.54 41.95 -53.51
N THR A 5 -9.80 42.74 -52.73
CA THR A 5 -8.70 42.21 -51.89
C THR A 5 -9.15 41.68 -50.53
N ASP A 6 -10.24 42.22 -49.95
CA ASP A 6 -10.70 41.85 -48.60
C ASP A 6 -11.39 40.46 -48.58
N THR A 7 -12.02 40.06 -49.68
CA THR A 7 -12.69 38.75 -49.79
C THR A 7 -11.69 37.59 -49.88
N SER A 8 -10.50 37.83 -50.42
CA SER A 8 -9.45 36.82 -50.56
C SER A 8 -8.81 36.46 -49.21
N GLN A 9 -8.53 37.46 -48.37
CA GLN A 9 -7.89 37.21 -47.06
C GLN A 9 -8.80 36.47 -46.09
N LYS A 10 -10.10 36.77 -46.06
CA LYS A 10 -11.09 36.06 -45.23
C LYS A 10 -11.20 34.60 -45.62
N ARG A 11 -11.17 34.28 -46.93
CA ARG A 11 -11.19 32.90 -47.42
C ARG A 11 -9.94 32.14 -46.98
N ILE A 12 -8.76 32.74 -47.09
CA ILE A 12 -7.50 32.11 -46.68
C ILE A 12 -7.51 31.77 -45.18
N LEU A 13 -8.03 32.67 -44.33
CA LEU A 13 -8.11 32.44 -42.88
C LEU A 13 -9.09 31.31 -42.50
N HIS A 14 -10.21 31.19 -43.22
CA HIS A 14 -11.15 30.10 -42.99
C HIS A 14 -10.58 28.74 -43.42
N TRP A 15 -9.82 28.68 -44.51
CA TRP A 15 -9.17 27.45 -44.97
C TRP A 15 -8.05 26.99 -44.01
N THR A 16 -7.24 27.90 -43.47
CA THR A 16 -6.19 27.53 -42.51
C THR A 16 -6.76 27.02 -41.19
N LEU A 17 -7.83 27.62 -40.68
CA LEU A 17 -8.52 27.14 -39.47
C LEU A 17 -9.19 25.77 -39.69
N ALA A 18 -9.78 25.53 -40.86
CA ALA A 18 -10.38 24.24 -41.18
C ALA A 18 -9.33 23.12 -41.25
N ILE A 19 -8.16 23.39 -41.84
CA ILE A 19 -7.07 22.41 -41.93
C ILE A 19 -6.51 22.08 -40.54
N ALA A 20 -6.34 23.09 -39.67
CA ALA A 20 -5.86 22.87 -38.29
C ALA A 20 -6.84 22.00 -37.47
N ALA A 21 -8.15 22.21 -37.62
CA ALA A 21 -9.17 21.41 -36.94
C ALA A 21 -9.17 19.95 -37.43
N ILE A 22 -8.98 19.72 -38.73
CA ILE A 22 -8.87 18.37 -39.31
C ILE A 22 -7.63 17.65 -38.79
N LEU A 23 -6.48 18.32 -38.71
CA LEU A 23 -5.24 17.72 -38.19
C LEU A 23 -5.35 17.33 -36.70
N LEU A 24 -6.02 18.14 -35.88
CA LEU A 24 -6.31 17.81 -34.48
C LEU A 24 -7.29 16.63 -34.33
N PHE A 25 -8.26 16.52 -35.23
CA PHE A 25 -9.20 15.39 -35.23
C PHE A 25 -8.54 14.07 -35.64
N PHE A 26 -7.61 14.09 -36.60
CA PHE A 26 -6.88 12.88 -36.98
C PHE A 26 -5.83 12.44 -35.95
N SER A 27 -5.20 13.37 -35.20
CA SER A 27 -4.26 12.99 -34.12
C SER A 27 -4.95 12.31 -32.93
N THR A 28 -6.18 12.72 -32.62
CA THR A 28 -7.00 12.10 -31.57
C THR A 28 -7.54 10.72 -31.99
N LEU A 29 -7.90 10.51 -33.26
CA LEU A 29 -8.27 9.19 -33.75
C LEU A 29 -7.09 8.20 -33.80
N ALA A 30 -5.88 8.67 -34.15
CA ALA A 30 -4.69 7.83 -34.17
C ALA A 30 -4.30 7.32 -32.77
N THR A 31 -4.42 8.17 -31.74
CA THR A 31 -4.12 7.80 -30.35
C THR A 31 -5.13 6.79 -29.79
N VAL A 32 -6.43 6.94 -30.08
CA VAL A 32 -7.45 5.96 -29.68
C VAL A 32 -7.26 4.61 -30.39
N GLY A 33 -6.90 4.62 -31.67
CA GLY A 33 -6.62 3.40 -32.43
C GLY A 33 -5.43 2.58 -31.88
N VAL A 34 -4.35 3.26 -31.48
CA VAL A 34 -3.16 2.62 -30.91
C VAL A 34 -3.46 1.98 -29.54
N VAL A 35 -4.21 2.67 -28.68
CA VAL A 35 -4.62 2.14 -27.36
C VAL A 35 -5.53 0.92 -27.51
N TRP A 36 -6.46 0.93 -28.48
CA TRP A 36 -7.33 -0.22 -28.73
C TRP A 36 -6.58 -1.41 -29.34
N TRP A 37 -5.59 -1.15 -30.21
CA TRP A 37 -4.74 -2.21 -30.78
C TRP A 37 -3.84 -2.88 -29.74
N MET A 38 -3.22 -2.11 -28.83
CA MET A 38 -2.42 -2.67 -27.72
C MET A 38 -3.26 -3.53 -26.76
N ARG A 39 -4.55 -3.24 -26.60
CA ARG A 39 -5.45 -4.00 -25.72
C ARG A 39 -5.92 -5.33 -26.32
N LYS A 40 -5.81 -5.51 -27.65
CA LYS A 40 -6.31 -6.70 -28.36
C LYS A 40 -5.24 -7.78 -28.59
N SER A 41 -3.97 -7.44 -28.49
CA SER A 41 -2.84 -8.38 -28.64
C SER A 41 -2.52 -9.19 -27.37
N SER A 42 -3.24 -8.99 -26.27
CA SER A 42 -2.97 -9.65 -24.97
C SER A 42 -3.77 -10.95 -24.74
N VAL A 43 -4.58 -11.41 -25.70
CA VAL A 43 -5.44 -12.59 -25.50
C VAL A 43 -5.40 -13.51 -26.71
N THR A 44 -4.34 -14.30 -26.86
CA THR A 44 -4.40 -15.59 -27.59
C THR A 44 -3.29 -16.54 -27.11
N GLU A 45 -3.71 -17.63 -26.43
CA GLU A 45 -3.10 -18.98 -26.35
C GLU A 45 -1.77 -19.19 -25.59
N ALA A 46 -1.50 -20.30 -24.92
CA ALA A 46 -2.25 -21.51 -24.59
C ALA A 46 -1.51 -22.31 -23.50
N ASN A 47 -2.27 -23.21 -22.87
CA ASN A 47 -1.81 -24.31 -22.02
C ASN A 47 -0.53 -25.00 -22.52
N THR A 48 0.48 -25.07 -21.64
CA THR A 48 1.45 -26.16 -21.65
C THR A 48 1.35 -26.90 -20.32
N ALA A 49 0.96 -28.16 -20.40
CA ALA A 49 0.90 -29.10 -19.29
C ALA A 49 2.32 -29.42 -18.78
N GLY A 50 2.44 -29.64 -17.46
CA GLY A 50 3.61 -30.31 -16.87
C GLY A 50 4.54 -29.43 -16.04
N ALA A 51 4.01 -28.70 -15.04
CA ALA A 51 4.82 -28.25 -13.91
C ALA A 51 4.07 -28.60 -12.63
N THR A 52 4.64 -29.53 -11.87
CA THR A 52 4.25 -29.86 -10.50
C THR A 52 4.14 -28.57 -9.70
N ALA A 53 2.93 -28.23 -9.26
CA ALA A 53 2.63 -26.95 -8.63
C ALA A 53 3.50 -26.69 -7.38
N PRO A 54 4.19 -25.55 -7.26
CA PRO A 54 4.78 -25.12 -6.00
C PRO A 54 3.71 -24.41 -5.15
N ASN A 55 2.58 -25.07 -4.87
CA ASN A 55 1.43 -24.44 -4.20
C ASN A 55 1.49 -24.51 -2.65
N SER A 56 2.60 -24.94 -2.05
CA SER A 56 2.79 -24.92 -0.59
C SER A 56 3.66 -23.76 -0.09
N ALA A 57 4.39 -23.06 -0.97
CA ALA A 57 5.23 -21.91 -0.59
C ALA A 57 4.43 -20.60 -0.44
N MET A 58 3.36 -20.41 -1.23
CA MET A 58 2.50 -19.21 -1.13
C MET A 58 1.62 -19.20 0.14
N ALA A 59 1.30 -20.36 0.72
CA ALA A 59 0.42 -20.45 1.89
C ALA A 59 1.11 -20.15 3.24
N ASN A 60 2.45 -20.17 3.31
CA ASN A 60 3.22 -19.99 4.56
C ASN A 60 3.80 -18.59 4.75
N TRP A 61 3.37 -17.63 3.93
CA TRP A 61 3.96 -16.30 3.83
C TRP A 61 3.58 -15.32 4.96
N SER A 62 2.83 -15.77 5.99
CA SER A 62 2.23 -14.88 6.99
C SER A 62 3.02 -14.71 8.29
N ARG A 63 4.03 -15.56 8.56
CA ARG A 63 4.80 -15.51 9.82
C ARG A 63 6.31 -15.62 9.67
N ALA A 64 6.83 -16.36 8.67
CA ALA A 64 8.28 -16.55 8.54
C ALA A 64 8.99 -15.37 7.84
N THR A 65 8.27 -14.61 7.01
CA THR A 65 8.82 -13.57 6.14
C THR A 65 8.53 -12.15 6.62
N PHE A 66 7.48 -11.95 7.43
CA PHE A 66 7.13 -10.64 8.01
C PHE A 66 7.65 -10.53 9.45
N THR A 67 8.96 -10.72 9.61
CA THR A 67 9.68 -10.56 10.89
C THR A 67 10.85 -9.62 10.69
N SER A 68 11.25 -8.93 11.75
CA SER A 68 12.42 -8.06 11.75
C SER A 68 13.70 -8.82 11.32
N GLY A 69 13.78 -10.11 11.63
CA GLY A 69 14.90 -10.99 11.26
C GLY A 69 14.86 -11.58 9.84
N ALA A 70 13.82 -11.34 9.03
CA ALA A 70 13.81 -11.79 7.65
C ALA A 70 14.92 -11.11 6.82
N ALA A 71 15.40 -11.76 5.75
CA ALA A 71 16.36 -11.14 4.85
C ALA A 71 15.71 -9.98 4.07
N ASP A 72 16.48 -8.92 3.80
CA ASP A 72 16.03 -7.83 2.94
C ASP A 72 15.90 -8.31 1.48
N GLY A 73 14.96 -7.74 0.75
CA GLY A 73 14.66 -8.16 -0.62
C GLY A 73 13.23 -7.90 -1.04
N VAL A 74 12.95 -8.22 -2.30
CA VAL A 74 11.59 -8.23 -2.84
C VAL A 74 11.09 -9.67 -2.86
N HIS A 75 9.87 -9.84 -2.36
CA HIS A 75 9.26 -11.15 -2.36
C HIS A 75 7.83 -11.10 -2.85
N GLN A 76 7.53 -11.93 -3.85
CA GLN A 76 6.18 -12.06 -4.36
C GLN A 76 5.32 -12.93 -3.42
N THR A 77 4.21 -12.38 -2.96
CA THR A 77 3.26 -13.04 -2.04
C THR A 77 2.10 -13.68 -2.79
N SER A 78 1.76 -13.14 -3.97
CA SER A 78 0.78 -13.67 -4.90
C SER A 78 1.02 -13.10 -6.30
N ALA A 79 0.25 -13.55 -7.30
CA ALA A 79 0.35 -13.04 -8.67
C ALA A 79 0.23 -11.50 -8.79
N LYS A 80 -0.48 -10.85 -7.85
CA LYS A 80 -0.71 -9.40 -7.83
C LYS A 80 -0.19 -8.73 -6.55
N SER A 81 0.64 -9.37 -5.74
CA SER A 81 1.14 -8.75 -4.51
C SER A 81 2.55 -9.18 -4.16
N TRP A 82 3.28 -8.23 -3.59
CA TRP A 82 4.67 -8.34 -3.18
C TRP A 82 4.84 -7.71 -1.80
N SER A 83 5.87 -8.13 -1.09
CA SER A 83 6.36 -7.46 0.10
C SER A 83 7.85 -7.17 -0.10
N VAL A 84 8.22 -5.93 0.15
CA VAL A 84 9.61 -5.45 0.06
C VAL A 84 10.09 -5.20 1.46
N LYS A 85 11.20 -5.81 1.86
CA LYS A 85 11.84 -5.57 3.16
C LYS A 85 13.14 -4.78 2.96
N GLY A 86 13.33 -3.75 3.77
CA GLY A 86 14.59 -3.01 3.89
C GLY A 86 14.79 -2.52 5.32
N GLY A 87 15.82 -3.03 5.99
CA GLY A 87 16.01 -2.79 7.42
C GLY A 87 14.86 -3.36 8.26
N ARG A 88 14.21 -2.52 9.06
CA ARG A 88 13.04 -2.92 9.87
C ARG A 88 11.70 -2.73 9.15
N ALA A 89 11.68 -1.89 8.12
CA ALA A 89 10.44 -1.51 7.43
C ALA A 89 10.09 -2.51 6.33
N PHE A 90 8.78 -2.61 6.09
CA PHE A 90 8.21 -3.36 4.99
C PHE A 90 7.28 -2.49 4.16
N VAL A 91 7.25 -2.76 2.87
CA VAL A 91 6.29 -2.20 1.94
C VAL A 91 5.53 -3.34 1.29
N ASN A 92 4.25 -3.46 1.64
CA ASN A 92 3.34 -4.35 0.95
C ASN A 92 2.83 -3.63 -0.30
N VAL A 93 3.13 -4.19 -1.46
CA VAL A 93 2.68 -3.69 -2.74
C VAL A 93 1.60 -4.63 -3.27
N ARG A 94 0.47 -4.07 -3.68
CA ARG A 94 -0.63 -4.81 -4.32
C ARG A 94 -1.01 -4.13 -5.61
N ARG A 95 -1.05 -4.89 -6.70
CA ARG A 95 -1.63 -4.44 -7.96
C ARG A 95 -3.15 -4.63 -7.91
N LYS A 96 -3.89 -3.56 -8.15
CA LYS A 96 -5.36 -3.57 -8.27
C LYS A 96 -5.80 -4.07 -9.64
N ASP A 97 -7.10 -4.19 -9.84
CA ASP A 97 -7.67 -4.66 -11.12
C ASP A 97 -7.60 -3.61 -12.24
N ASP A 98 -7.39 -2.33 -11.89
CA ASP A 98 -7.10 -1.24 -12.83
C ASP A 98 -5.60 -1.08 -13.12
N GLU A 99 -4.80 -2.09 -12.78
CA GLU A 99 -3.33 -2.12 -12.86
C GLU A 99 -2.61 -1.10 -11.96
N SER A 100 -3.31 -0.26 -11.20
CA SER A 100 -2.67 0.67 -10.27
C SER A 100 -2.05 -0.06 -9.07
N LEU A 101 -0.94 0.48 -8.56
CA LEU A 101 -0.28 -0.08 -7.38
C LEU A 101 -0.83 0.56 -6.08
N GLU A 102 -1.14 -0.26 -5.10
CA GLU A 102 -1.41 0.12 -3.73
C GLU A 102 -0.18 -0.19 -2.88
N LEU A 103 0.32 0.80 -2.15
CA LEU A 103 1.48 0.66 -1.29
C LEU A 103 1.05 0.87 0.16
N ARG A 104 1.36 -0.10 1.01
CA ARG A 104 1.16 -0.02 2.46
C ARG A 104 2.48 -0.24 3.19
N PHE A 105 2.85 0.74 4.01
CA PHE A 105 4.13 0.79 4.72
C PHE A 105 3.91 0.41 6.19
N VAL A 106 4.65 -0.58 6.67
CA VAL A 106 4.41 -1.21 7.97
C VAL A 106 5.72 -1.66 8.61
N TYR A 107 5.74 -1.70 9.94
CA TYR A 107 6.74 -2.43 10.71
C TYR A 107 6.15 -3.79 11.14
N PRO A 108 6.97 -4.84 11.28
CA PRO A 108 6.53 -6.05 11.95
C PRO A 108 6.32 -5.73 13.42
N PHE A 109 5.12 -5.99 13.96
CA PHE A 109 4.89 -5.83 15.40
C PHE A 109 5.35 -7.10 16.14
N ASP A 110 6.62 -7.43 15.99
CA ASP A 110 7.29 -8.46 16.75
C ASP A 110 7.94 -7.89 18.01
N GLY A 111 8.33 -8.78 18.94
CA GLY A 111 8.71 -8.41 20.31
C GLY A 111 10.00 -7.60 20.42
N ASP A 112 10.77 -7.49 19.35
CA ASP A 112 12.05 -6.77 19.36
C ASP A 112 11.86 -5.26 19.12
N LEU A 113 10.78 -4.87 18.43
CA LEU A 113 10.51 -3.47 18.09
C LEU A 113 9.66 -2.73 19.14
N LEU A 114 8.76 -3.44 19.81
CA LEU A 114 7.85 -2.86 20.80
C LEU A 114 7.76 -3.73 22.05
N PRO A 115 7.62 -3.12 23.24
CA PRO A 115 7.27 -3.86 24.45
C PRO A 115 6.00 -4.67 24.26
N SER A 116 5.94 -5.87 24.84
CA SER A 116 4.79 -6.76 24.75
C SER A 116 3.49 -6.12 25.28
N GLU A 117 3.59 -5.26 26.29
CA GLU A 117 2.47 -4.46 26.81
C GLU A 117 1.93 -3.51 25.74
N THR A 118 2.80 -2.74 25.06
CA THR A 118 2.43 -1.83 23.97
C THR A 118 1.73 -2.60 22.84
N ILE A 119 2.28 -3.73 22.40
CA ILE A 119 1.68 -4.58 21.36
C ILE A 119 0.28 -5.01 21.76
N THR A 120 0.11 -5.42 23.02
CA THR A 120 -1.17 -5.88 23.56
C THR A 120 -2.21 -4.77 23.55
N LEU A 121 -1.85 -3.56 24.01
CA LEU A 121 -2.75 -2.40 24.00
C LEU A 121 -3.16 -2.00 22.58
N VAL A 122 -2.23 -2.03 21.63
CA VAL A 122 -2.51 -1.79 20.21
C VAL A 122 -3.45 -2.86 19.65
N ARG A 123 -3.25 -4.14 20.00
CA ARG A 123 -4.14 -5.24 19.60
C ARG A 123 -5.54 -5.11 20.20
N THR A 124 -5.65 -4.69 21.46
CA THR A 124 -6.93 -4.35 22.08
C THR A 124 -7.65 -3.29 21.26
N ARG A 125 -6.93 -2.28 20.76
CA ARG A 125 -7.51 -1.29 19.87
C ARG A 125 -7.96 -1.88 18.53
N TRP A 126 -7.15 -2.66 17.83
CA TRP A 126 -7.55 -3.27 16.57
C TRP A 126 -8.75 -4.22 16.74
N GLY A 127 -8.79 -4.95 17.86
CA GLY A 127 -9.85 -5.87 18.23
C GLY A 127 -11.02 -5.21 18.95
N ALA A 128 -11.32 -3.93 18.73
CA ALA A 128 -12.40 -3.24 19.45
C ALA A 128 -13.76 -3.95 19.32
N ASN A 129 -14.01 -4.67 18.22
CA ASN A 129 -15.22 -5.48 18.05
C ASN A 129 -15.19 -6.74 18.92
N GLU A 130 -14.02 -7.37 19.08
CA GLU A 130 -13.79 -8.48 20.00
C GLU A 130 -13.92 -8.03 21.45
N VAL A 131 -13.37 -6.86 21.81
CA VAL A 131 -13.53 -6.27 23.15
C VAL A 131 -15.01 -6.09 23.49
N ALA A 132 -15.83 -5.63 22.53
CA ALA A 132 -17.27 -5.44 22.73
C ALA A 132 -18.00 -6.74 23.12
N LYS A 133 -17.53 -7.91 22.68
CA LYS A 133 -18.12 -9.22 23.05
C LYS A 133 -17.94 -9.55 24.54
N TRP A 134 -16.91 -8.96 25.16
CA TRP A 134 -16.56 -9.17 26.57
C TRP A 134 -16.97 -8.01 27.47
N ALA A 135 -17.60 -6.96 26.92
CA ALA A 135 -17.86 -5.73 27.66
C ALA A 135 -18.70 -5.97 28.92
N GLY A 136 -19.70 -6.85 28.85
CA GLY A 136 -20.51 -7.22 30.03
C GLY A 136 -19.74 -7.99 31.10
N GLU A 137 -18.85 -8.91 30.71
CA GLU A 137 -18.03 -9.70 31.64
C GLU A 137 -17.00 -8.82 32.35
N LEU A 138 -16.39 -7.89 31.61
CA LEU A 138 -15.31 -7.02 32.09
C LEU A 138 -15.82 -5.68 32.64
N ASN A 139 -17.13 -5.52 32.80
CA ASN A 139 -17.77 -4.27 33.22
C ASN A 139 -17.31 -3.05 32.42
N ILE A 140 -17.03 -3.23 31.13
CA ILE A 140 -16.63 -2.14 30.24
C ILE A 140 -17.86 -1.33 29.88
N THR A 141 -17.84 -0.03 30.20
CA THR A 141 -18.99 0.84 29.98
C THR A 141 -19.15 1.20 28.49
N PRO A 142 -20.35 1.62 28.06
CA PRO A 142 -20.56 2.16 26.72
C PRO A 142 -19.61 3.32 26.39
N GLU A 143 -19.29 4.18 27.36
CA GLU A 143 -18.39 5.32 27.21
C GLU A 143 -16.93 4.88 27.01
N GLN A 144 -16.48 3.86 27.74
CA GLN A 144 -15.17 3.25 27.51
C GLN A 144 -15.09 2.64 26.11
N MET A 145 -16.12 1.92 25.67
CA MET A 145 -16.16 1.36 24.31
C MET A 145 -16.19 2.43 23.22
N ALA A 146 -16.92 3.53 23.44
CA ALA A 146 -16.94 4.67 22.52
C ALA A 146 -15.54 5.31 22.43
N SER A 147 -14.89 5.52 23.59
CA SER A 147 -13.52 6.04 23.68
C SER A 147 -12.52 5.13 22.96
N LEU A 148 -12.61 3.81 23.14
CA LEU A 148 -11.74 2.85 22.46
C LEU A 148 -11.89 2.94 20.94
N LYS A 149 -13.12 2.99 20.43
CA LYS A 149 -13.40 3.11 19.00
C LYS A 149 -12.95 4.45 18.42
N ALA A 150 -12.91 5.51 19.23
CA ALA A 150 -12.46 6.84 18.82
C ALA A 150 -10.93 6.95 18.69
N VAL A 151 -10.14 6.12 19.38
CA VAL A 151 -8.69 6.05 19.17
C VAL A 151 -8.43 5.61 17.73
N SER A 152 -7.45 6.18 17.01
CA SER A 152 -7.14 5.72 15.65
C SER A 152 -6.48 4.33 15.68
N PRO A 153 -6.88 3.37 14.83
CA PRO A 153 -6.21 2.07 14.72
C PRO A 153 -4.96 2.12 13.81
N ALA A 154 -4.69 3.26 13.17
CA ALA A 154 -3.66 3.37 12.15
C ALA A 154 -2.24 3.31 12.74
N THR A 155 -1.55 2.21 12.47
CA THR A 155 -0.14 1.99 12.85
C THR A 155 0.80 1.95 11.65
N ASP A 156 0.27 2.20 10.46
CA ASP A 156 1.06 2.29 9.24
C ASP A 156 2.06 3.45 9.33
N ILE A 157 3.21 3.26 8.68
CA ILE A 157 4.28 4.27 8.61
C ILE A 157 3.71 5.51 7.88
N PRO A 158 3.78 6.72 8.46
CA PRO A 158 3.25 7.93 7.85
C PRO A 158 4.17 8.50 6.77
N VAL A 159 4.39 7.73 5.71
CA VAL A 159 5.25 8.12 4.59
C VAL A 159 4.66 9.31 3.84
N SER A 160 5.51 10.27 3.48
CA SER A 160 5.13 11.46 2.71
C SER A 160 4.63 11.11 1.31
N ALA A 161 3.89 12.01 0.67
CA ALA A 161 3.43 11.78 -0.71
C ALA A 161 4.60 11.66 -1.72
N PRO A 162 5.66 12.51 -1.68
CA PRO A 162 6.83 12.35 -2.54
C PRO A 162 7.51 10.99 -2.40
N ASP A 163 7.67 10.51 -1.17
CA ASP A 163 8.31 9.22 -0.92
C ASP A 163 7.46 8.04 -1.42
N LYS A 164 6.13 8.13 -1.26
CA LYS A 164 5.20 7.13 -1.83
C LYS A 164 5.29 7.07 -3.35
N GLU A 165 5.43 8.22 -4.01
CA GLU A 165 5.57 8.29 -5.45
C GLU A 165 6.93 7.76 -5.93
N ARG A 166 8.01 8.11 -5.24
CA ARG A 166 9.35 7.53 -5.48
C ARG A 166 9.30 6.00 -5.38
N MET A 167 8.68 5.47 -4.33
CA MET A 167 8.54 4.02 -4.12
C MET A 167 7.72 3.35 -5.21
N ARG A 168 6.67 4.00 -5.72
CA ARG A 168 5.88 3.51 -6.84
C ARG A 168 6.72 3.41 -8.11
N SER A 169 7.45 4.47 -8.46
CA SER A 169 8.32 4.50 -9.64
C SER A 169 9.39 3.40 -9.57
N LEU A 170 10.09 3.27 -8.44
CA LEU A 170 11.10 2.22 -8.25
C LEU A 170 10.51 0.81 -8.37
N PHE A 171 9.28 0.62 -7.89
CA PHE A 171 8.60 -0.66 -8.00
C PHE A 171 8.17 -0.99 -9.43
N GLU A 172 7.75 0.01 -10.20
CA GLU A 172 7.44 -0.14 -11.62
C GLU A 172 8.69 -0.49 -12.43
N ASP A 173 9.82 0.15 -12.14
CA ASP A 173 11.13 -0.19 -12.74
C ASP A 173 11.55 -1.63 -12.43
N TYR A 174 11.34 -2.07 -11.18
CA TYR A 174 11.55 -3.47 -10.78
C TYR A 174 10.63 -4.42 -11.54
N LEU A 175 9.35 -4.12 -11.69
CA LEU A 175 8.42 -4.98 -12.44
C LEU A 175 8.79 -5.12 -13.92
N ALA A 176 9.38 -4.08 -14.51
CA ALA A 176 9.80 -4.06 -15.90
C ALA A 176 11.05 -4.92 -16.18
N THR A 177 11.97 -5.02 -15.22
CA THR A 177 13.30 -5.64 -15.41
C THR A 177 13.51 -6.90 -14.59
N GLN A 178 13.00 -6.91 -13.34
CA GLN A 178 13.17 -7.95 -12.33
C GLN A 178 14.64 -8.35 -12.12
N ASP A 179 15.54 -7.36 -12.19
CA ASP A 179 16.97 -7.58 -12.00
C ASP A 179 17.46 -7.18 -10.60
N ALA A 180 18.69 -7.59 -10.28
CA ALA A 180 19.28 -7.33 -8.97
C ALA A 180 19.53 -5.84 -8.71
N ALA A 181 19.67 -5.01 -9.74
CA ALA A 181 19.95 -3.59 -9.59
C ALA A 181 18.70 -2.81 -9.16
N THR A 182 17.56 -3.09 -9.80
CA THR A 182 16.27 -2.49 -9.45
C THR A 182 15.74 -3.00 -8.11
N GLU A 183 15.92 -4.28 -7.79
CA GLU A 183 15.63 -4.82 -6.46
C GLU A 183 16.44 -4.10 -5.38
N LYS A 184 17.75 -3.94 -5.58
CA LYS A 184 18.62 -3.24 -4.64
C LYS A 184 18.17 -1.79 -4.41
N ALA A 185 17.88 -1.04 -5.47
CA ALA A 185 17.43 0.35 -5.35
C ALA A 185 16.11 0.47 -4.56
N LEU A 186 15.21 -0.49 -4.74
CA LEU A 186 13.94 -0.56 -4.02
C LEU A 186 14.16 -0.88 -2.53
N VAL A 187 15.02 -1.86 -2.20
CA VAL A 187 15.40 -2.20 -0.82
C VAL A 187 16.08 -1.03 -0.11
N GLU A 188 16.99 -0.32 -0.79
CA GLU A 188 17.65 0.88 -0.26
C GLU A 188 16.62 1.98 0.05
N ALA A 189 15.65 2.20 -0.84
CA ALA A 189 14.58 3.17 -0.59
C ALA A 189 13.70 2.78 0.60
N VAL A 190 13.38 1.49 0.80
CA VAL A 190 12.66 1.03 2.01
C VAL A 190 13.51 1.24 3.27
N THR A 191 14.82 1.04 3.18
CA THR A 191 15.75 1.29 4.29
C THR A 191 15.81 2.78 4.65
N GLU A 192 15.77 3.69 3.66
CA GLU A 192 15.65 5.12 3.92
C GLU A 192 14.32 5.47 4.60
N ILE A 193 13.21 4.82 4.21
CA ILE A 193 11.92 4.98 4.91
C ILE A 193 12.02 4.56 6.37
N ASP A 194 12.68 3.43 6.67
CA ASP A 194 12.94 3.00 8.05
C ASP A 194 13.65 4.11 8.84
N GLN A 195 14.79 4.57 8.34
CA GLN A 195 15.60 5.60 9.00
C GLN A 195 14.85 6.91 9.23
N ASN A 196 14.06 7.36 8.25
CA ASN A 196 13.38 8.65 8.30
C ASN A 196 12.10 8.65 9.14
N TYR A 197 11.42 7.51 9.27
CA TYR A 197 10.07 7.44 9.84
C TYR A 197 9.94 6.56 11.09
N TYR A 198 10.97 5.81 11.48
CA TYR A 198 10.90 4.88 12.61
C TYR A 198 10.45 5.54 13.92
N GLU A 199 11.19 6.54 14.40
CA GLU A 199 10.88 7.16 15.71
C GLU A 199 9.48 7.79 15.74
N ARG A 200 9.11 8.52 14.68
CA ARG A 200 7.75 9.10 14.57
C ARG A 200 6.66 8.03 14.59
N THR A 201 6.93 6.86 13.99
CA THR A 201 5.97 5.75 13.98
C THR A 201 5.88 5.11 15.36
N ARG A 202 7.02 4.92 16.04
CA ARG A 202 7.10 4.42 17.42
C ARG A 202 6.33 5.32 18.38
N GLU A 203 6.61 6.62 18.37
CA GLU A 203 5.91 7.61 19.21
C GLU A 203 4.39 7.61 18.98
N ARG A 204 3.95 7.45 17.72
CA ARG A 204 2.52 7.31 17.42
C ARG A 204 1.93 6.07 18.06
N ILE A 205 2.62 4.93 17.96
CA ILE A 205 2.17 3.66 18.51
C ILE A 205 2.10 3.73 20.02
N ASP A 206 3.12 4.30 20.67
CA ASP A 206 3.12 4.54 22.11
C ASP A 206 1.95 5.46 22.50
N GLY A 207 1.68 6.51 21.72
CA GLY A 207 0.53 7.38 21.92
C GLY A 207 -0.83 6.68 21.74
N ILE A 208 -0.93 5.63 20.92
CA ILE A 208 -2.12 4.77 20.85
C ILE A 208 -2.22 3.94 22.12
N ALA A 209 -1.13 3.30 22.54
CA ALA A 209 -1.09 2.46 23.73
C ALA A 209 -1.49 3.24 24.99
N GLU A 210 -0.93 4.44 25.20
CA GLU A 210 -1.27 5.31 26.32
C GLU A 210 -2.75 5.73 26.33
N LYS A 211 -3.32 6.05 25.16
CA LYS A 211 -4.76 6.35 25.04
C LYS A 211 -5.62 5.15 25.39
N VAL A 212 -5.23 3.95 24.96
CA VAL A 212 -5.95 2.70 25.31
C VAL A 212 -5.84 2.42 26.80
N LYS A 213 -4.64 2.58 27.37
CA LYS A 213 -4.37 2.39 28.80
C LYS A 213 -5.20 3.34 29.67
N ALA A 214 -5.39 4.59 29.24
CA ALA A 214 -6.21 5.57 29.96
C ALA A 214 -7.73 5.30 29.93
N ILE A 215 -8.21 4.40 29.07
CA ILE A 215 -9.65 4.09 28.95
C ILE A 215 -10.09 3.05 29.98
N PHE A 216 -9.20 2.11 30.32
CA PHE A 216 -9.54 0.93 31.10
C PHE A 216 -8.87 0.99 32.48
N ASP A 217 -9.52 0.40 33.47
CA ASP A 217 -8.88 0.20 34.77
C ASP A 217 -7.84 -0.95 34.71
N PRO A 218 -6.98 -1.10 35.74
CA PRO A 218 -5.95 -2.13 35.76
C PRO A 218 -6.47 -3.56 35.62
N ASP A 219 -7.63 -3.88 36.20
CA ASP A 219 -8.19 -5.25 36.18
C ASP A 219 -8.71 -5.59 34.78
N GLN A 220 -9.39 -4.63 34.12
CA GLN A 220 -9.79 -4.72 32.72
C GLN A 220 -8.57 -4.89 31.80
N LEU A 221 -7.50 -4.11 32.01
CA LEU A 221 -6.28 -4.21 31.21
C LEU A 221 -5.60 -5.57 31.38
N ALA A 222 -5.54 -6.12 32.60
CA ALA A 222 -5.00 -7.45 32.85
C ALA A 222 -5.80 -8.53 32.10
N ALA A 223 -7.13 -8.48 32.19
CA ALA A 223 -8.02 -9.43 31.53
C ALA A 223 -7.96 -9.34 29.98
N LEU A 224 -7.81 -8.13 29.44
CA LEU A 224 -7.58 -7.90 28.01
C LEU A 224 -6.19 -8.39 27.59
N SER A 225 -5.18 -8.21 28.45
CA SER A 225 -3.82 -8.65 28.16
C SER A 225 -3.69 -10.15 28.00
N GLU A 226 -4.37 -10.92 28.85
CA GLU A 226 -4.43 -12.38 28.71
C GLU A 226 -5.02 -12.82 27.36
N ARG A 227 -6.07 -12.13 26.91
CA ARG A 227 -6.81 -12.41 25.68
C ARG A 227 -6.05 -12.00 24.41
N PHE A 228 -5.36 -10.87 24.42
CA PHE A 228 -4.70 -10.30 23.23
C PHE A 228 -3.17 -10.50 23.18
N GLY A 229 -2.52 -10.69 24.33
CA GLY A 229 -1.08 -10.90 24.44
C GLY A 229 -0.64 -12.33 24.06
N SER A 230 -1.52 -13.31 24.21
CA SER A 230 -1.23 -14.75 24.00
C SER A 230 -1.05 -15.18 22.53
N ARG A 231 -1.39 -14.33 21.55
CA ARG A 231 -1.27 -14.66 20.11
C ARG A 231 0.17 -14.73 19.56
N ASN A 232 1.18 -14.47 20.39
CA ASN A 232 2.60 -14.61 20.02
C ASN A 232 3.23 -15.95 20.41
N ARG A 233 2.44 -16.92 20.88
CA ARG A 233 2.88 -18.31 21.02
C ARG A 233 2.58 -19.12 19.76
#